data_AF-W4MFJ2-F1
#
_entry.id   AF-W4MFJ2-F1
#
_cell.length_a   1.000
_cell.length_b   1.000
_cell.length_c   1.000
_cell.angle_alpha   90.00
_cell.angle_beta   90.00
_cell.angle_gamma   90.00
#
_symmetry.space_group_name_H-M   'P 1'
#
loop_
_entity.id
_entity.type
_entity.pdbx_description
1 polymer ?
#
loop_
_entity_poly.entity_id
_entity_poly.type
_entity_poly.pdbx_seq_one_letter_code
_entity_poly.pdbx_strand_id
1 'polypeptide(L)'
;MMSQRITIQGEVIGLNEIRHRKEAIYCWTNAIQAAVVPQPLDLSAYLGSEVSVSGLLQGDLWLAWLEGVESEDTPIQVTGKVIGLNQIYSGGREITCYRHSMVEALHMPLNLMDYMDETITVGGILRGTMLYRASIVSVPERETGMDANKEAKSLNDLLRIRAANREQIEAVNGNLGTALGFKWTNGQRTNHPCIMIFVPQKLNPALVPPSERAPDVLEGPDGMWCLTDVVTGGKKESLADIDPIPPLSQENQGIIDELRSGRIGLIGGIQLAVYEGGIQHPSNAFVGTAGIAVRHRETKKVGFLTNRHVADEPGRTIYHPRHLNAPLGFTKSVRTRVTDAAWYQGIIDESFSSVRCDCAFVQVSDALQSLVKPGLHVLGQTGSVLPIHPDTMDIIGQKVISIGRTRGVQRGTIVAYAYEFRDDFFSRYTDLLIIGEEGKVFSWKGDSGKVIVTDDAELRPVALLWGGWQERLRKGREQEMWSYAIDLGKVLDLLKLDVLV
;
A
#
# COMPACT_ATOMS: atom_id res chain seq x y z
N MET A 1 31.64 -26.82 -29.13
CA MET A 1 30.70 -27.56 -28.26
C MET A 1 30.09 -26.55 -27.31
N MET A 2 28.77 -26.35 -27.36
CA MET A 2 28.07 -25.53 -26.37
C MET A 2 28.12 -26.27 -25.04
N SER A 3 28.83 -25.75 -24.04
CA SER A 3 28.82 -26.30 -22.69
C SER A 3 27.43 -26.15 -22.11
N GLN A 4 26.73 -27.26 -21.88
CA GLN A 4 25.43 -27.25 -21.20
C GLN A 4 25.63 -26.85 -19.74
N ARG A 5 24.72 -26.01 -19.24
CA ARG A 5 24.61 -25.69 -17.81
C ARG A 5 24.14 -26.92 -17.06
N ILE A 6 24.73 -27.16 -15.90
CA ILE A 6 24.34 -28.23 -15.00
C ILE A 6 24.04 -27.67 -13.62
N THR A 7 23.16 -28.35 -12.89
CA THR A 7 22.85 -28.05 -11.50
C THR A 7 23.45 -29.15 -10.62
N ILE A 8 24.19 -28.75 -9.59
CA ILE A 8 24.81 -29.65 -8.62
C ILE A 8 24.24 -29.36 -7.24
N GLN A 9 23.78 -30.41 -6.57
CA GLN A 9 23.41 -30.39 -5.15
C GLN A 9 24.62 -30.71 -4.29
N GLY A 10 24.88 -29.95 -3.23
CA GLY A 10 25.98 -30.24 -2.31
C GLY A 10 25.90 -29.50 -0.99
N GLU A 11 26.57 -30.04 0.02
CA GLU A 11 26.70 -29.40 1.34
C GLU A 11 27.70 -28.25 1.25
N VAL A 12 27.34 -27.04 1.69
CA VAL A 12 28.29 -25.92 1.71
C VAL A 12 29.33 -26.15 2.80
N ILE A 13 30.60 -26.21 2.42
CA ILE A 13 31.71 -26.54 3.34
C ILE A 13 32.77 -25.44 3.42
N GLY A 14 32.60 -24.37 2.65
CA GLY A 14 33.46 -23.19 2.65
C GLY A 14 32.77 -21.97 2.08
N LEU A 15 33.50 -20.86 1.95
CA LEU A 15 32.95 -19.57 1.51
C LEU A 15 32.34 -19.59 0.11
N ASN A 16 32.84 -20.46 -0.76
CA ASN A 16 32.34 -20.66 -2.12
C ASN A 16 32.46 -22.13 -2.55
N GLU A 17 32.42 -23.04 -1.59
CA GLU A 17 32.76 -24.45 -1.77
C GLU A 17 31.58 -25.32 -1.35
N ILE A 18 31.19 -26.23 -2.25
CA ILE A 18 30.19 -27.27 -1.97
C ILE A 18 30.84 -28.66 -2.03
N ARG A 19 30.38 -29.56 -1.18
CA ARG A 19 30.75 -30.98 -1.18
C ARG A 19 29.68 -31.77 -1.94
N HIS A 20 30.04 -32.31 -3.08
CA HIS A 20 29.18 -33.21 -3.87
C HIS A 20 29.85 -34.57 -4.02
N ARG A 21 29.19 -35.67 -3.62
CA ARG A 21 29.70 -37.05 -3.78
C ARG A 21 31.14 -37.28 -3.27
N LYS A 22 31.50 -36.62 -2.15
CA LYS A 22 32.83 -36.62 -1.50
C LYS A 22 33.91 -35.77 -2.18
N GLU A 23 33.58 -35.05 -3.23
CA GLU A 23 34.47 -34.08 -3.88
C GLU A 23 34.07 -32.65 -3.49
N ALA A 24 35.07 -31.79 -3.32
CA ALA A 24 34.90 -30.37 -3.13
C ALA A 24 34.84 -29.67 -4.50
N ILE A 25 33.85 -28.81 -4.70
CA ILE A 25 33.66 -28.04 -5.93
C ILE A 25 33.60 -26.55 -5.54
N TYR A 26 34.47 -25.74 -6.14
CA TYR A 26 34.42 -24.29 -5.96
C TYR A 26 33.46 -23.66 -6.97
N CYS A 27 32.71 -22.66 -6.51
CA CYS A 27 31.68 -21.96 -7.26
C CYS A 27 32.13 -20.51 -7.54
N TRP A 28 32.11 -20.11 -8.81
CA TRP A 28 32.61 -18.83 -9.30
C TRP A 28 31.58 -18.13 -10.18
N THR A 29 31.31 -16.84 -9.95
CA THR A 29 30.22 -16.11 -10.63
C THR A 29 30.56 -15.66 -12.05
N ASN A 30 31.85 -15.60 -12.41
CA ASN A 30 32.33 -15.18 -13.73
C ASN A 30 32.63 -16.36 -14.67
N ALA A 31 32.81 -16.08 -15.96
CA ALA A 31 33.25 -17.09 -16.94
C ALA A 31 34.77 -17.29 -16.86
N ILE A 32 35.22 -18.54 -17.05
CA ILE A 32 36.64 -18.91 -16.96
C ILE A 32 37.53 -18.11 -17.92
N GLN A 33 37.06 -17.78 -19.13
CA GLN A 33 37.85 -17.00 -20.10
C GLN A 33 37.87 -15.49 -19.81
N ALA A 34 36.96 -15.00 -18.96
CA ALA A 34 36.80 -13.57 -18.65
C ALA A 34 37.47 -13.17 -17.33
N ALA A 35 37.95 -14.13 -16.54
CA ALA A 35 38.47 -13.89 -15.19
C ALA A 35 39.99 -13.67 -15.20
N VAL A 36 40.44 -12.42 -15.11
CA VAL A 36 41.84 -12.12 -14.70
C VAL A 36 42.02 -12.42 -13.20
N VAL A 37 40.94 -12.31 -12.41
CA VAL A 37 40.81 -12.75 -11.02
C VAL A 37 39.42 -13.39 -10.84
N PRO A 38 39.30 -14.66 -10.40
CA PRO A 38 38.01 -15.32 -10.17
C PRO A 38 37.20 -14.64 -9.06
N GLN A 39 35.90 -14.44 -9.27
CA GLN A 39 35.00 -13.90 -8.23
C GLN A 39 34.19 -15.05 -7.59
N PRO A 40 34.36 -15.30 -6.28
CA PRO A 40 33.67 -16.39 -5.61
C PRO A 40 32.16 -16.14 -5.56
N LEU A 41 31.37 -17.19 -5.75
CA LEU A 41 29.97 -17.18 -5.35
C LEU A 41 29.94 -17.26 -3.82
N ASP A 42 29.51 -16.19 -3.15
CA ASP A 42 29.44 -16.17 -1.69
C ASP A 42 28.33 -17.10 -1.17
N LEU A 43 28.75 -18.22 -0.59
CA LEU A 43 27.91 -19.22 0.04
C LEU A 43 28.06 -19.20 1.57
N SER A 44 28.78 -18.24 2.14
CA SER A 44 29.14 -18.22 3.56
C SER A 44 27.92 -18.29 4.49
N ALA A 45 26.79 -17.70 4.08
CA ALA A 45 25.52 -17.73 4.81
C ALA A 45 24.87 -19.12 4.91
N TYR A 46 25.36 -20.10 4.13
CA TYR A 46 24.76 -21.43 3.99
C TYR A 46 25.66 -22.55 4.50
N LEU A 47 26.76 -22.25 5.20
CA LEU A 47 27.72 -23.23 5.70
C LEU A 47 27.01 -24.37 6.47
N GLY A 48 27.25 -25.62 6.07
CA GLY A 48 26.62 -26.83 6.59
C GLY A 48 25.21 -27.13 6.07
N SER A 49 24.68 -26.31 5.15
CA SER A 49 23.37 -26.53 4.50
C SER A 49 23.55 -27.20 3.13
N GLU A 50 22.56 -28.00 2.72
CA GLU A 50 22.52 -28.56 1.36
C GLU A 50 21.92 -27.52 0.40
N VAL A 51 22.64 -27.23 -0.69
CA VAL A 51 22.28 -26.22 -1.68
C VAL A 51 22.32 -26.78 -3.08
N SER A 52 21.49 -26.23 -3.97
CA SER A 52 21.59 -26.45 -5.41
C SER A 52 22.27 -25.26 -6.07
N VAL A 53 23.39 -25.48 -6.77
CA VAL A 53 24.13 -24.45 -7.50
C VAL A 53 24.18 -24.82 -8.98
N SER A 54 23.78 -23.89 -9.85
CA SER A 54 23.85 -24.07 -11.30
C SER A 54 25.02 -23.33 -11.91
N GLY A 55 25.64 -23.92 -12.93
CA GLY A 55 26.70 -23.27 -13.69
C GLY A 55 27.27 -24.16 -14.80
N LEU A 56 28.41 -23.75 -15.35
CA LEU A 56 29.18 -24.51 -16.33
C LEU A 56 30.27 -25.29 -15.59
N LEU A 57 30.14 -26.62 -15.52
CA LEU A 57 31.12 -27.47 -14.85
C LEU A 57 32.34 -27.70 -15.73
N GLN A 58 33.49 -27.20 -15.27
CA GLN A 58 34.82 -27.39 -15.88
C GLN A 58 35.85 -27.57 -14.77
N GLY A 59 35.77 -28.69 -14.05
CA GLY A 59 36.46 -28.90 -12.77
C GLY A 59 35.69 -28.23 -11.63
N ASP A 60 35.68 -26.89 -11.65
CA ASP A 60 34.85 -26.04 -10.80
C ASP A 60 33.57 -25.60 -11.51
N LEU A 61 32.63 -25.02 -10.76
CA LEU A 61 31.41 -24.44 -11.30
C LEU A 61 31.65 -22.96 -11.67
N TRP A 62 31.61 -22.64 -12.97
CA TRP A 62 31.78 -21.27 -13.48
C TRP A 62 30.46 -20.68 -13.96
N LEU A 63 30.37 -19.35 -13.98
CA LEU A 63 29.08 -18.66 -14.12
C LEU A 63 28.06 -19.23 -13.12
N ALA A 64 28.49 -19.48 -11.89
CA ALA A 64 27.71 -20.11 -10.86
C ALA A 64 26.70 -19.15 -10.26
N TRP A 65 25.48 -19.64 -10.01
CA TRP A 65 24.51 -18.99 -9.14
C TRP A 65 23.77 -20.02 -8.29
N LEU A 66 23.36 -19.61 -7.10
CA LEU A 66 22.55 -20.42 -6.20
C LEU A 66 21.13 -20.53 -6.77
N GLU A 67 20.66 -21.76 -6.98
CA GLU A 67 19.28 -22.04 -7.39
C GLU A 67 18.34 -22.11 -6.18
N GLY A 68 18.84 -22.63 -5.06
CA GLY A 68 18.06 -22.75 -3.84
C GLY A 68 18.84 -23.47 -2.73
N VAL A 69 18.33 -23.34 -1.52
CA VAL A 69 18.77 -24.12 -0.35
C VAL A 69 17.76 -25.24 -0.19
N GLU A 70 18.20 -26.49 -0.30
CA GLU A 70 17.33 -27.64 -0.04
C GLU A 70 17.16 -27.77 1.48
N SER A 71 15.95 -27.49 1.97
CA SER A 71 15.56 -27.84 3.33
C SER A 71 14.51 -28.94 3.28
N GLU A 72 14.86 -30.13 3.78
CA GLU A 72 13.94 -31.25 4.03
C GLU A 72 12.97 -31.04 5.21
N ASP A 73 12.77 -29.81 5.71
CA ASP A 73 11.84 -29.63 6.83
C ASP A 73 10.43 -29.37 6.32
N THR A 74 9.58 -30.39 6.43
CA THR A 74 8.13 -30.24 6.22
C THR A 74 7.59 -29.24 7.24
N PRO A 75 6.87 -28.18 6.81
CA PRO A 75 6.22 -27.28 7.74
C PRO A 75 5.27 -28.05 8.66
N ILE A 76 5.43 -27.86 9.97
CA ILE A 76 4.53 -28.40 10.98
C ILE A 76 3.63 -27.30 11.53
N GLN A 77 2.51 -27.70 12.13
CA GLN A 77 1.68 -26.81 12.93
C GLN A 77 1.79 -27.21 14.39
N VAL A 78 1.96 -26.21 15.26
CA VAL A 78 2.08 -26.40 16.71
C VAL A 78 1.03 -25.56 17.39
N THR A 79 0.13 -26.21 18.12
CA THR A 79 -0.88 -25.54 18.95
C THR A 79 -0.40 -25.45 20.38
N GLY A 80 -0.40 -24.25 20.98
CA GLY A 80 0.10 -24.02 22.33
C GLY A 80 -0.38 -22.71 22.93
N LYS A 81 -0.27 -22.60 24.26
CA LYS A 81 -0.61 -21.39 25.01
C LYS A 81 0.51 -20.35 24.85
N VAL A 82 0.19 -19.12 24.49
CA VAL A 82 1.20 -18.05 24.42
C VAL A 82 1.64 -17.65 25.82
N ILE A 83 2.95 -17.66 26.05
CA ILE A 83 3.57 -17.40 27.36
C ILE A 83 4.61 -16.27 27.32
N GLY A 84 4.86 -15.69 26.15
CA GLY A 84 5.80 -14.58 26.00
C GLY A 84 5.73 -13.93 24.62
N LEU A 85 6.60 -12.94 24.38
CA LEU A 85 6.64 -12.12 23.16
C LEU A 85 6.62 -12.93 21.88
N ASN A 86 7.30 -14.08 21.86
CA ASN A 86 7.36 -14.97 20.72
C ASN A 86 7.39 -16.44 21.16
N GLN A 87 6.82 -16.76 22.31
CA GLN A 87 6.91 -18.08 22.94
C GLN A 87 5.53 -18.70 23.12
N ILE A 88 5.40 -19.98 22.74
CA ILE A 88 4.23 -20.81 23.04
C ILE A 88 4.64 -22.02 23.90
N TYR A 89 3.76 -22.44 24.80
CA TYR A 89 3.88 -23.68 25.56
C TYR A 89 2.99 -24.76 24.94
N SER A 90 3.61 -25.81 24.42
CA SER A 90 2.91 -26.91 23.74
C SER A 90 3.54 -28.24 24.10
N GLY A 91 2.71 -29.23 24.43
CA GLY A 91 3.17 -30.60 24.70
C GLY A 91 4.23 -30.71 25.83
N GLY A 92 4.14 -29.85 26.86
CA GLY A 92 5.06 -29.87 28.00
C GLY A 92 6.40 -29.15 27.78
N ARG A 93 6.55 -28.41 26.69
CA ARG A 93 7.76 -27.66 26.36
C ARG A 93 7.45 -26.27 25.84
N GLU A 94 8.40 -25.36 26.05
CA GLU A 94 8.41 -24.03 25.46
C GLU A 94 8.98 -24.07 24.04
N ILE A 95 8.33 -23.33 23.14
CA ILE A 95 8.72 -23.19 21.73
C ILE A 95 8.81 -21.71 21.40
N THR A 96 9.96 -21.29 20.89
CA THR A 96 10.24 -19.91 20.48
C THR A 96 10.05 -19.74 18.97
N CYS A 97 9.27 -18.76 18.54
CA CYS A 97 8.82 -18.58 17.17
C CYS A 97 9.51 -17.39 16.48
N TYR A 98 9.98 -17.59 15.24
CA TYR A 98 10.67 -16.59 14.44
C TYR A 98 10.09 -16.52 13.03
N ARG A 99 9.80 -15.30 12.53
CA ARG A 99 9.19 -15.11 11.20
C ARG A 99 10.04 -15.62 10.05
N HIS A 100 11.35 -15.68 10.24
CA HIS A 100 12.33 -15.91 9.18
C HIS A 100 13.16 -17.18 9.40
N SER A 101 14.10 -17.44 8.49
CA SER A 101 15.04 -18.56 8.56
C SER A 101 16.03 -18.39 9.72
N MET A 102 16.80 -19.45 10.02
CA MET A 102 17.81 -19.47 11.08
C MET A 102 18.82 -18.30 11.01
N VAL A 103 19.19 -17.84 9.81
CA VAL A 103 20.19 -16.77 9.62
C VAL A 103 19.65 -15.40 10.08
N GLU A 104 18.34 -15.19 9.98
CA GLU A 104 17.67 -13.91 10.25
C GLU A 104 16.91 -13.91 11.60
N ALA A 105 16.85 -15.06 12.27
CA ALA A 105 15.99 -15.31 13.42
C ALA A 105 16.24 -14.38 14.60
N LEU A 106 17.49 -14.00 14.86
CA LEU A 106 17.84 -13.10 15.98
C LEU A 106 17.25 -11.69 15.87
N HIS A 107 16.83 -11.27 14.66
CA HIS A 107 16.36 -9.91 14.40
C HIS A 107 14.85 -9.79 14.19
N MET A 108 14.13 -10.92 14.02
CA MET A 108 12.71 -10.90 13.64
C MET A 108 11.87 -11.95 14.38
N PRO A 109 11.62 -11.75 15.70
CA PRO A 109 10.70 -12.58 16.46
C PRO A 109 9.28 -12.50 15.89
N LEU A 110 8.56 -13.63 15.90
CA LEU A 110 7.12 -13.61 15.64
C LEU A 110 6.42 -13.01 16.86
N ASN A 111 5.91 -11.78 16.74
CA ASN A 111 5.22 -11.12 17.86
C ASN A 111 3.87 -11.80 18.15
N LEU A 112 3.74 -12.37 19.34
CA LEU A 112 2.57 -13.06 19.87
C LEU A 112 1.91 -12.31 21.05
N MET A 113 2.37 -11.10 21.38
CA MET A 113 1.89 -10.37 22.56
C MET A 113 0.37 -10.14 22.58
N ASP A 114 -0.24 -10.01 21.41
CA ASP A 114 -1.69 -9.81 21.27
C ASP A 114 -2.51 -11.05 21.71
N TYR A 115 -1.84 -12.20 21.93
CA TYR A 115 -2.45 -13.48 22.27
C TYR A 115 -1.95 -14.04 23.60
N MET A 116 -1.35 -13.21 24.46
CA MET A 116 -0.89 -13.65 25.79
C MET A 116 -2.00 -14.41 26.51
N ASP A 117 -1.63 -15.57 27.04
CA ASP A 117 -2.53 -16.54 27.68
C ASP A 117 -3.57 -17.23 26.79
N GLU A 118 -3.68 -16.89 25.51
CA GLU A 118 -4.53 -17.59 24.54
C GLU A 118 -3.85 -18.84 23.97
N THR A 119 -4.63 -19.84 23.55
CA THR A 119 -4.13 -21.03 22.86
C THR A 119 -4.21 -20.82 21.35
N ILE A 120 -3.07 -20.72 20.68
CA ILE A 120 -2.97 -20.43 19.24
C ILE A 120 -2.29 -21.57 18.50
N THR A 121 -2.43 -21.63 17.18
CA THR A 121 -1.66 -22.52 16.31
C THR A 121 -0.67 -21.72 15.49
N VAL A 122 0.61 -22.12 15.54
CA VAL A 122 1.69 -21.52 14.76
C VAL A 122 2.25 -22.57 13.80
N GLY A 123 2.35 -22.22 12.52
CA GLY A 123 2.92 -23.06 11.47
C GLY A 123 4.36 -22.65 11.18
N GLY A 124 5.26 -23.60 10.94
CA GLY A 124 6.65 -23.31 10.61
C GLY A 124 7.54 -24.54 10.57
N ILE A 125 8.84 -24.31 10.46
CA ILE A 125 9.88 -25.34 10.46
C ILE A 125 10.42 -25.49 11.89
N LEU A 126 10.11 -26.60 12.56
CA LEU A 126 10.53 -26.84 13.94
C LEU A 126 11.91 -27.49 13.98
N ARG A 127 12.87 -26.83 14.64
CA ARG A 127 14.18 -27.39 14.97
C ARG A 127 14.44 -27.24 16.46
N GLY A 128 14.42 -28.36 17.18
CA GLY A 128 14.51 -28.36 18.65
C GLY A 128 13.31 -27.65 19.28
N THR A 129 13.57 -26.57 20.03
CA THR A 129 12.55 -25.70 20.64
C THR A 129 12.32 -24.41 19.84
N MET A 130 12.89 -24.28 18.64
CA MET A 130 12.73 -23.09 17.80
C MET A 130 11.89 -23.41 16.56
N LEU A 131 10.87 -22.59 16.31
CA LEU A 131 10.01 -22.65 15.14
C LEU A 131 10.38 -21.51 14.19
N TYR A 132 10.99 -21.83 13.05
CA TYR A 132 11.43 -20.88 12.03
C TYR A 132 10.41 -20.74 10.92
N ARG A 133 10.49 -19.64 10.17
CA ARG A 133 9.49 -19.28 9.16
C ARG A 133 8.06 -19.32 9.74
N ALA A 134 7.97 -18.97 11.02
CA ALA A 134 6.77 -19.13 11.81
C ALA A 134 5.72 -18.11 11.39
N SER A 135 4.51 -18.59 11.13
CA SER A 135 3.32 -17.78 10.89
C SER A 135 2.19 -18.29 11.78
N ILE A 136 1.36 -17.38 12.30
CA ILE A 136 0.20 -17.80 13.07
C ILE A 136 -0.84 -18.35 12.08
N VAL A 137 -1.24 -19.60 12.30
CA VAL A 137 -2.18 -20.35 11.46
C VAL A 137 -3.61 -20.16 11.93
N SER A 138 -3.84 -20.20 13.24
CA SER A 138 -5.15 -19.94 13.83
C SER A 138 -5.02 -19.39 15.25
N VAL A 139 -6.01 -18.61 15.66
CA VAL A 139 -6.25 -18.18 17.05
C VAL A 139 -7.68 -18.56 17.43
N PRO A 140 -8.02 -18.61 18.72
CA PRO A 140 -9.41 -18.80 19.13
C PRO A 140 -10.29 -17.70 18.52
N GLU A 141 -11.44 -18.06 17.96
CA GLU A 141 -12.46 -17.06 17.65
C GLU A 141 -12.90 -16.42 18.97
N ARG A 142 -12.83 -15.09 19.04
CA ARG A 142 -13.35 -14.36 20.21
C ARG A 142 -14.86 -14.39 20.16
N GLU A 143 -15.49 -15.11 21.10
CA GLU A 143 -16.92 -14.95 21.35
C GLU A 143 -17.18 -13.52 21.84
N THR A 144 -17.84 -12.72 21.02
CA THR A 144 -18.16 -11.32 21.35
C THR A 144 -19.35 -11.18 22.29
N GLY A 145 -20.13 -12.27 22.46
CA GLY A 145 -21.41 -12.23 23.18
C GLY A 145 -22.52 -11.45 22.46
N MET A 146 -22.25 -10.98 21.22
CA MET A 146 -23.15 -10.14 20.44
C MET A 146 -24.03 -10.97 19.49
N ASP A 147 -25.22 -10.44 19.15
CA ASP A 147 -26.09 -11.06 18.16
C ASP A 147 -25.46 -10.97 16.75
N ALA A 148 -25.02 -12.11 16.21
CA ALA A 148 -24.40 -12.20 14.89
C ALA A 148 -25.28 -11.64 13.76
N ASN A 149 -26.61 -11.62 13.92
CA ASN A 149 -27.49 -11.05 12.90
C ASN A 149 -27.41 -9.52 12.80
N LYS A 150 -26.90 -8.88 13.86
CA LYS A 150 -26.72 -7.43 13.99
C LYS A 150 -25.29 -6.97 13.72
N GLU A 151 -24.38 -7.87 13.37
CA GLU A 151 -23.05 -7.46 12.91
C GLU A 151 -23.20 -6.57 11.65
N ALA A 152 -22.46 -5.47 11.60
CA ALA A 152 -22.40 -4.56 10.47
C ALA A 152 -22.10 -5.32 9.18
N LYS A 153 -22.72 -4.94 8.06
CA LYS A 153 -22.54 -5.63 6.76
C LYS A 153 -22.07 -4.69 5.65
N SER A 154 -22.04 -3.39 5.93
CA SER A 154 -21.78 -2.36 4.93
C SER A 154 -20.93 -1.22 5.47
N LEU A 155 -20.38 -0.43 4.55
CA LEU A 155 -19.68 0.82 4.89
C LEU A 155 -20.62 1.80 5.59
N ASN A 156 -21.89 1.86 5.20
CA ASN A 156 -22.90 2.70 5.83
C ASN A 156 -23.18 2.29 7.29
N ASP A 157 -23.23 0.99 7.59
CA ASP A 157 -23.37 0.51 8.98
C ASP A 157 -22.17 0.94 9.82
N LEU A 158 -20.96 0.72 9.29
CA LEU A 158 -19.72 1.11 9.97
C LEU A 158 -19.60 2.63 10.15
N LEU A 159 -20.07 3.44 9.20
CA LEU A 159 -20.16 4.90 9.34
C LEU A 159 -21.07 5.30 10.51
N ARG A 160 -22.24 4.68 10.62
CA ARG A 160 -23.21 4.95 11.71
C ARG A 160 -22.67 4.51 13.06
N ILE A 161 -22.07 3.32 13.15
CA ILE A 161 -21.44 2.83 14.38
C ILE A 161 -20.31 3.77 14.78
N ARG A 162 -19.44 4.16 13.86
CA ARG A 162 -18.35 5.10 14.16
C ARG A 162 -18.87 6.43 14.70
N ALA A 163 -19.84 7.03 14.02
CA ALA A 163 -20.41 8.32 14.42
C ALA A 163 -21.05 8.24 15.83
N ALA A 164 -21.75 7.14 16.15
CA ALA A 164 -22.36 6.93 17.46
C ALA A 164 -21.32 6.75 18.59
N ASN A 165 -20.09 6.33 18.28
CA ASN A 165 -19.05 6.01 19.25
C ASN A 165 -17.90 7.03 19.25
N ARG A 166 -18.13 8.24 18.75
CA ARG A 166 -17.08 9.24 18.53
C ARG A 166 -16.27 9.58 19.79
N GLU A 167 -16.94 9.82 20.92
CA GLU A 167 -16.26 10.16 22.19
C GLU A 167 -15.37 9.01 22.68
N GLN A 168 -15.86 7.77 22.61
CA GLN A 168 -15.11 6.58 23.01
C GLN A 168 -13.89 6.35 22.11
N ILE A 169 -14.06 6.51 20.79
CA ILE A 169 -12.97 6.42 19.82
C ILE A 169 -11.94 7.52 20.07
N GLU A 170 -12.37 8.75 20.32
CA GLU A 170 -11.48 9.89 20.60
C GLU A 170 -10.68 9.72 21.91
N ALA A 171 -11.23 9.00 22.90
CA ALA A 171 -10.55 8.68 24.15
C ALA A 171 -9.42 7.66 24.01
N VAL A 172 -9.36 6.90 22.90
CA VAL A 172 -8.32 5.88 22.68
C VAL A 172 -6.92 6.51 22.72
N ASN A 173 -6.04 5.93 23.54
CA ASN A 173 -4.68 6.42 23.75
C ASN A 173 -3.92 6.47 22.42
N GLY A 174 -3.42 7.65 22.09
CA GLY A 174 -2.66 7.87 20.86
C GLY A 174 -3.49 7.78 19.58
N ASN A 175 -4.82 7.90 19.62
CA ASN A 175 -5.63 7.85 18.40
C ASN A 175 -5.17 8.90 17.35
N LEU A 176 -4.73 8.41 16.19
CA LEU A 176 -4.25 9.17 15.04
C LEU A 176 -5.30 9.35 13.95
N GLY A 177 -6.39 8.58 14.00
CA GLY A 177 -7.46 8.56 13.01
C GLY A 177 -8.22 7.23 13.06
N THR A 178 -9.28 7.12 12.25
CA THR A 178 -10.01 5.86 12.07
C THR A 178 -10.35 5.59 10.61
N ALA A 179 -10.53 4.33 10.23
CA ALA A 179 -11.04 3.95 8.91
C ALA A 179 -12.00 2.77 9.04
N LEU A 180 -12.74 2.50 7.98
CA LEU A 180 -13.67 1.38 7.89
C LEU A 180 -13.00 0.26 7.11
N GLY A 181 -13.02 -0.95 7.63
CA GLY A 181 -12.23 -2.04 7.09
C GLY A 181 -12.74 -3.41 7.49
N PHE A 182 -11.88 -4.40 7.27
CA PHE A 182 -12.06 -5.74 7.84
C PHE A 182 -11.05 -5.94 8.95
N LYS A 183 -11.45 -6.69 10.00
CA LYS A 183 -10.55 -7.05 11.09
C LYS A 183 -9.39 -7.86 10.53
N TRP A 184 -8.17 -7.50 10.91
CA TRP A 184 -7.01 -8.34 10.69
C TRP A 184 -6.67 -9.10 11.96
N THR A 185 -6.39 -10.38 11.78
CA THR A 185 -5.95 -11.27 12.85
C THR A 185 -4.81 -12.08 12.26
N ASN A 186 -3.67 -12.15 12.94
CA ASN A 186 -2.53 -12.96 12.48
C ASN A 186 -1.92 -12.54 11.13
N GLY A 187 -2.05 -11.27 10.75
CA GLY A 187 -1.64 -10.81 9.43
C GLY A 187 -2.53 -11.34 8.30
N GLN A 188 -3.67 -11.95 8.63
CA GLN A 188 -4.71 -12.35 7.69
C GLN A 188 -5.94 -11.47 7.89
N ARG A 189 -6.53 -11.04 6.77
CA ARG A 189 -7.80 -10.35 6.76
C ARG A 189 -8.91 -11.35 7.07
N THR A 190 -9.75 -11.04 8.05
CA THR A 190 -10.99 -11.79 8.32
C THR A 190 -12.15 -11.25 7.47
N ASN A 191 -13.33 -11.84 7.61
CA ASN A 191 -14.55 -11.33 6.97
C ASN A 191 -15.40 -10.45 7.92
N HIS A 192 -14.91 -10.15 9.12
CA HIS A 192 -15.61 -9.31 10.09
C HIS A 192 -15.39 -7.82 9.77
N PRO A 193 -16.46 -7.06 9.45
CA PRO A 193 -16.35 -5.61 9.29
C PRO A 193 -15.91 -4.96 10.61
N CYS A 194 -15.05 -3.95 10.52
CA CYS A 194 -14.49 -3.31 11.69
C CYS A 194 -14.23 -1.81 11.49
N ILE A 195 -14.12 -1.12 12.61
CA ILE A 195 -13.53 0.22 12.67
C ILE A 195 -12.05 0.05 13.02
N MET A 196 -11.18 0.41 12.08
CA MET A 196 -9.73 0.44 12.24
C MET A 196 -9.35 1.72 12.98
N ILE A 197 -8.63 1.60 14.10
CA ILE A 197 -8.15 2.70 14.93
C ILE A 197 -6.63 2.78 14.80
N PHE A 198 -6.14 3.94 14.38
CA PHE A 198 -4.72 4.18 14.16
C PHE A 198 -4.05 4.68 15.42
N VAL A 199 -2.95 4.06 15.82
CA VAL A 199 -2.16 4.46 17.01
C VAL A 199 -0.66 4.48 16.68
N PRO A 200 0.16 5.32 17.34
CA PRO A 200 1.61 5.37 17.11
C PRO A 200 2.31 4.05 17.42
N GLN A 201 1.82 3.35 18.44
CA GLN A 201 2.38 2.09 18.92
C GLN A 201 1.28 1.27 19.59
N LYS A 202 1.34 -0.05 19.43
CA LYS A 202 0.54 -0.98 20.22
C LYS A 202 1.18 -1.13 21.60
N LEU A 203 0.40 -0.90 22.65
CA LEU A 203 0.81 -1.07 24.04
C LEU A 203 0.13 -2.30 24.63
N ASN A 204 0.79 -2.91 25.62
CA ASN A 204 0.13 -3.95 26.40
C ASN A 204 -1.13 -3.36 27.06
N PRO A 205 -2.32 -3.98 26.90
CA PRO A 205 -3.56 -3.47 27.49
C PRO A 205 -3.45 -3.17 28.98
N ALA A 206 -2.69 -3.96 29.75
CA ALA A 206 -2.47 -3.75 31.18
C ALA A 206 -1.80 -2.41 31.51
N LEU A 207 -1.08 -1.81 30.56
CA LEU A 207 -0.40 -0.52 30.70
C LEU A 207 -1.26 0.67 30.25
N VAL A 208 -2.44 0.42 29.66
CA VAL A 208 -3.35 1.46 29.17
C VAL A 208 -4.57 1.50 30.11
N PRO A 209 -4.98 2.69 30.61
CA PRO A 209 -6.20 2.82 31.39
C PRO A 209 -7.41 2.25 30.62
N PRO A 210 -8.35 1.53 31.25
CA PRO A 210 -9.50 0.94 30.55
C PRO A 210 -10.31 1.95 29.72
N SER A 211 -10.42 3.20 30.17
CA SER A 211 -11.09 4.30 29.46
C SER A 211 -10.38 4.78 28.20
N GLU A 212 -9.10 4.44 28.04
CA GLU A 212 -8.26 4.84 26.90
C GLU A 212 -7.89 3.66 26.00
N ARG A 213 -8.40 2.46 26.29
CA ARG A 213 -8.21 1.28 25.43
C ARG A 213 -9.11 1.38 24.21
N ALA A 214 -8.60 0.91 23.08
CA ALA A 214 -9.47 0.59 21.95
C ALA A 214 -10.46 -0.49 22.41
N PRO A 215 -11.79 -0.27 22.28
CA PRO A 215 -12.77 -1.26 22.68
C PRO A 215 -12.76 -2.43 21.71
N ASP A 216 -12.95 -3.67 22.16
CA ASP A 216 -12.97 -4.83 21.26
C ASP A 216 -14.18 -4.80 20.30
N VAL A 217 -15.30 -4.24 20.76
CA VAL A 217 -16.58 -4.12 20.03
C VAL A 217 -17.11 -2.69 20.18
N LEU A 218 -17.72 -2.18 19.12
CA LEU A 218 -18.48 -0.94 19.12
C LEU A 218 -19.93 -1.24 18.75
N GLU A 219 -20.86 -0.74 19.56
CA GLU A 219 -22.31 -0.82 19.32
C GLU A 219 -22.82 0.50 18.76
N GLY A 220 -23.55 0.44 17.66
CA GLY A 220 -24.23 1.58 17.05
C GLY A 220 -25.73 1.56 17.27
N PRO A 221 -26.46 2.40 16.50
CA PRO A 221 -27.92 2.44 16.54
C PRO A 221 -28.56 1.07 16.31
N ASP A 222 -29.73 0.85 16.92
CA ASP A 222 -30.53 -0.37 16.77
C ASP A 222 -29.85 -1.67 17.26
N GLY A 223 -28.75 -1.54 18.00
CA GLY A 223 -27.93 -2.64 18.48
C GLY A 223 -27.06 -3.27 17.39
N MET A 224 -26.86 -2.58 16.26
CA MET A 224 -25.84 -2.96 15.29
C MET A 224 -24.47 -2.91 15.95
N TRP A 225 -23.54 -3.75 15.55
CA TRP A 225 -22.21 -3.75 16.13
C TRP A 225 -21.13 -4.12 15.14
N CYS A 226 -19.88 -3.75 15.45
CA CYS A 226 -18.72 -4.21 14.70
C CYS A 226 -17.52 -4.41 15.64
N LEU A 227 -16.54 -5.18 15.16
CA LEU A 227 -15.24 -5.25 15.85
C LEU A 227 -14.47 -3.94 15.69
N THR A 228 -13.42 -3.77 16.49
CA THR A 228 -12.36 -2.82 16.17
C THR A 228 -11.09 -3.53 15.76
N ASP A 229 -10.26 -2.83 14.98
CA ASP A 229 -8.89 -3.23 14.74
C ASP A 229 -7.94 -2.12 15.17
N VAL A 230 -6.77 -2.48 15.69
CA VAL A 230 -5.75 -1.51 16.08
C VAL A 230 -4.59 -1.63 15.11
N VAL A 231 -4.33 -0.55 14.39
CA VAL A 231 -3.26 -0.49 13.39
C VAL A 231 -2.22 0.52 13.84
N THR A 232 -0.96 0.08 13.81
CA THR A 232 0.16 0.98 14.06
C THR A 232 0.33 1.92 12.87
N GLY A 233 0.42 3.21 13.13
CA GLY A 233 0.82 4.21 12.13
C GLY A 233 1.62 5.28 12.84
N GLY A 234 2.74 5.72 12.29
CA GLY A 234 3.58 6.70 12.96
C GLY A 234 4.91 6.89 12.27
N LYS A 235 5.42 8.11 12.27
CA LYS A 235 6.76 8.45 11.78
C LYS A 235 7.82 7.72 12.62
N LYS A 236 8.78 7.10 11.94
CA LYS A 236 10.08 6.82 12.56
C LYS A 236 10.83 8.15 12.76
N GLU A 237 11.29 8.42 13.98
CA GLU A 237 11.60 9.77 14.49
C GLU A 237 12.63 10.57 13.65
N SER A 238 13.55 9.88 12.96
CA SER A 238 14.57 10.46 12.08
C SER A 238 14.32 10.21 10.59
N LEU A 239 14.78 11.15 9.73
CA LEU A 239 14.91 10.91 8.29
C LEU A 239 15.84 9.72 7.97
N ALA A 240 16.75 9.38 8.89
CA ALA A 240 17.61 8.20 8.80
C ALA A 240 16.85 6.88 9.05
N ASP A 241 15.66 6.96 9.65
CA ASP A 241 14.88 5.77 9.98
C ASP A 241 13.89 5.42 8.86
N ILE A 242 13.60 6.36 7.95
CA ILE A 242 12.80 6.11 6.76
C ILE A 242 13.48 5.01 5.95
N ASP A 243 12.81 3.87 5.77
CA ASP A 243 13.32 2.84 4.88
C ASP A 243 13.48 3.46 3.49
N PRO A 244 14.65 3.29 2.85
CA PRO A 244 14.89 3.88 1.54
C PRO A 244 13.78 3.41 0.59
N ILE A 245 13.17 4.37 -0.10
CA ILE A 245 12.13 4.07 -1.09
C ILE A 245 12.67 2.99 -2.02
N PRO A 246 11.95 1.87 -2.21
CA PRO A 246 12.39 0.83 -3.12
C PRO A 246 12.74 1.43 -4.50
N PRO A 247 13.91 1.09 -5.07
CA PRO A 247 14.33 1.63 -6.35
C PRO A 247 13.29 1.30 -7.43
N LEU A 248 13.21 2.17 -8.44
CA LEU A 248 12.33 1.93 -9.57
C LEU A 248 12.85 0.74 -10.39
N SER A 249 11.93 -0.08 -10.91
CA SER A 249 12.29 -1.05 -11.94
C SER A 249 12.78 -0.32 -13.19
N GLN A 250 13.62 -0.98 -13.99
CA GLN A 250 14.10 -0.42 -15.26
C GLN A 250 12.93 -0.09 -16.21
N GLU A 251 11.89 -0.92 -16.20
CA GLU A 251 10.64 -0.67 -16.91
C GLU A 251 9.99 0.65 -16.45
N ASN A 252 9.77 0.83 -15.15
CA ASN A 252 9.18 2.06 -14.63
C ASN A 252 10.06 3.29 -14.91
N GLN A 253 11.38 3.15 -14.89
CA GLN A 253 12.28 4.23 -15.27
C GLN A 253 12.04 4.70 -16.72
N GLY A 254 11.90 3.77 -17.67
CA GLY A 254 11.58 4.08 -19.06
C GLY A 254 10.20 4.73 -19.22
N ILE A 255 9.18 4.18 -18.55
CA ILE A 255 7.82 4.73 -18.55
C ILE A 255 7.82 6.17 -18.01
N ILE A 256 8.51 6.42 -16.89
CA ILE A 256 8.61 7.75 -16.29
C ILE A 256 9.26 8.75 -17.25
N ASP A 257 10.31 8.33 -17.97
CA ASP A 257 10.98 9.19 -18.93
C ASP A 257 10.04 9.56 -20.08
N GLU A 258 9.21 8.63 -20.55
CA GLU A 258 8.16 8.87 -21.54
C GLU A 258 7.09 9.84 -21.03
N LEU A 259 6.54 9.62 -19.83
CA LEU A 259 5.52 10.47 -19.19
C LEU A 259 6.02 11.92 -19.02
N ARG A 260 7.32 12.09 -18.81
CA ARG A 260 7.96 13.41 -18.68
C ARG A 260 8.43 13.99 -20.00
N SER A 261 8.49 13.18 -21.06
CA SER A 261 9.17 13.55 -22.31
C SER A 261 8.43 14.60 -23.12
N GLY A 262 7.10 14.65 -23.04
CA GLY A 262 6.23 15.42 -23.94
C GLY A 262 6.05 14.81 -25.34
N ARG A 263 6.58 13.59 -25.59
CA ARG A 263 6.58 12.95 -26.92
C ARG A 263 5.38 12.01 -27.17
N ILE A 264 4.69 11.59 -26.11
CA ILE A 264 3.64 10.57 -26.18
C ILE A 264 2.23 11.14 -26.48
N GLY A 265 2.14 12.46 -26.67
CA GLY A 265 0.89 13.21 -26.83
C GLY A 265 0.26 13.56 -25.48
N LEU A 266 -0.99 14.01 -25.51
CA LEU A 266 -1.73 14.37 -24.30
C LEU A 266 -2.61 13.19 -23.88
N ILE A 267 -2.15 12.41 -22.90
CA ILE A 267 -2.83 11.21 -22.39
C ILE A 267 -2.71 11.15 -20.86
N GLY A 268 -3.58 10.40 -20.17
CA GLY A 268 -3.46 10.18 -18.73
C GLY A 268 -2.09 9.62 -18.34
N GLY A 269 -1.55 10.11 -17.21
CA GLY A 269 -0.23 9.80 -16.68
C GLY A 269 0.84 10.87 -16.94
N ILE A 270 0.66 11.77 -17.93
CA ILE A 270 1.64 12.82 -18.21
C ILE A 270 1.77 13.81 -17.04
N GLN A 271 2.87 14.55 -16.98
CA GLN A 271 3.07 15.59 -15.97
C GLN A 271 2.37 16.91 -16.32
N LEU A 272 1.83 17.57 -15.30
CA LEU A 272 1.30 18.93 -15.34
C LEU A 272 2.08 19.82 -14.37
N ALA A 273 2.22 21.11 -14.71
CA ALA A 273 2.77 22.10 -13.79
C ALA A 273 1.98 23.42 -13.75
N VAL A 274 2.00 24.01 -12.56
CA VAL A 274 1.75 25.43 -12.30
C VAL A 274 3.03 26.05 -11.76
N TYR A 275 3.36 27.26 -12.22
CA TYR A 275 4.51 28.04 -11.74
C TYR A 275 4.03 29.21 -10.90
N GLU A 276 4.23 29.15 -9.59
CA GLU A 276 3.89 30.23 -8.68
C GLU A 276 4.84 31.42 -8.91
N GLY A 277 4.27 32.62 -9.10
CA GLY A 277 5.03 33.80 -9.55
C GLY A 277 5.31 33.82 -11.06
N GLY A 278 4.85 32.82 -11.81
CA GLY A 278 4.99 32.75 -13.27
C GLY A 278 6.19 31.94 -13.74
N ILE A 279 6.24 31.68 -15.04
CA ILE A 279 7.20 30.78 -15.69
C ILE A 279 8.68 31.17 -15.52
N GLN A 280 8.94 32.42 -15.13
CA GLN A 280 10.26 32.97 -14.87
C GLN A 280 10.85 32.52 -13.52
N HIS A 281 10.02 31.95 -12.63
CA HIS A 281 10.42 31.43 -11.31
C HIS A 281 10.20 29.90 -11.22
N PRO A 282 10.92 29.09 -12.03
CA PRO A 282 10.68 27.65 -12.14
C PRO A 282 10.96 26.86 -10.86
N SER A 283 11.66 27.44 -9.88
CA SER A 283 11.87 26.83 -8.55
C SER A 283 10.58 26.68 -7.74
N ASN A 284 9.54 27.44 -8.07
CA ASN A 284 8.26 27.44 -7.36
C ASN A 284 7.17 26.71 -8.17
N ALA A 285 7.56 25.60 -8.81
CA ALA A 285 6.65 24.80 -9.62
C ALA A 285 5.93 23.74 -8.78
N PHE A 286 4.61 23.71 -8.84
CA PHE A 286 3.81 22.59 -8.39
C PHE A 286 3.66 21.62 -9.56
N VAL A 287 4.27 20.44 -9.46
CA VAL A 287 4.28 19.43 -10.52
C VAL A 287 3.54 18.19 -10.05
N GLY A 288 2.55 17.76 -10.83
CA GLY A 288 1.76 16.56 -10.58
C GLY A 288 1.49 15.77 -11.85
N THR A 289 0.47 14.92 -11.80
CA THR A 289 0.05 14.03 -12.87
C THR A 289 -1.30 14.47 -13.44
N ALA A 290 -1.44 14.48 -14.77
CA ALA A 290 -2.72 14.49 -15.45
C ALA A 290 -3.36 13.11 -15.28
N GLY A 291 -4.45 13.01 -14.54
CA GLY A 291 -5.05 11.74 -14.15
C GLY A 291 -5.62 10.98 -15.34
N ILE A 292 -6.73 11.48 -15.90
CA ILE A 292 -7.38 10.89 -17.06
C ILE A 292 -8.02 11.98 -17.92
N ALA A 293 -8.15 11.72 -19.22
CA ALA A 293 -8.86 12.59 -20.13
C ALA A 293 -10.36 12.60 -19.80
N VAL A 294 -10.94 13.79 -19.76
CA VAL A 294 -12.35 14.00 -19.40
C VAL A 294 -12.98 15.03 -20.32
N ARG A 295 -14.30 14.97 -20.44
CA ARG A 295 -15.13 15.92 -21.16
C ARG A 295 -16.13 16.55 -20.21
N HIS A 296 -16.25 17.87 -20.24
CA HIS A 296 -17.27 18.57 -19.47
C HIS A 296 -18.66 18.30 -20.05
N ARG A 297 -19.61 17.87 -19.21
CA ARG A 297 -20.97 17.44 -19.61
C ARG A 297 -21.73 18.51 -20.38
N GLU A 298 -21.65 19.76 -19.93
CA GLU A 298 -22.37 20.89 -20.56
C GLU A 298 -21.59 21.52 -21.74
N THR A 299 -20.39 22.03 -21.49
CA THR A 299 -19.60 22.78 -22.50
C THR A 299 -18.96 21.91 -23.57
N LYS A 300 -18.92 20.58 -23.35
CA LYS A 300 -18.25 19.58 -24.19
C LYS A 300 -16.74 19.80 -24.38
N LYS A 301 -16.13 20.75 -23.67
CA LYS A 301 -14.69 20.98 -23.69
C LYS A 301 -13.94 19.81 -23.06
N VAL A 302 -12.81 19.46 -23.65
CA VAL A 302 -11.97 18.32 -23.26
C VAL A 302 -10.77 18.80 -22.47
N GLY A 303 -10.30 17.97 -21.55
CA GLY A 303 -9.08 18.21 -20.81
C GLY A 303 -8.75 17.07 -19.86
N PHE A 304 -8.16 17.38 -18.71
CA PHE A 304 -7.71 16.38 -17.74
C PHE A 304 -8.29 16.62 -16.36
N LEU A 305 -8.64 15.52 -15.67
CA LEU A 305 -8.82 15.53 -14.24
C LEU A 305 -7.45 15.46 -13.55
N THR A 306 -7.26 16.23 -12.48
CA THR A 306 -6.06 16.17 -11.61
C THR A 306 -6.44 16.72 -10.22
N ASN A 307 -5.46 16.97 -9.34
CA ASN A 307 -5.72 17.60 -8.05
C ASN A 307 -5.76 19.13 -8.11
N ARG A 308 -6.50 19.75 -7.17
CA ARG A 308 -6.51 21.21 -7.01
C ARG A 308 -5.13 21.72 -6.62
N HIS A 309 -4.38 21.03 -5.77
CA HIS A 309 -3.02 21.50 -5.43
C HIS A 309 -2.00 21.35 -6.58
N VAL A 310 -2.34 20.62 -7.65
CA VAL A 310 -1.54 20.54 -8.89
C VAL A 310 -1.95 21.61 -9.88
N ALA A 311 -3.25 21.89 -9.99
CA ALA A 311 -3.83 22.81 -10.95
C ALA A 311 -4.02 24.25 -10.42
N ASP A 312 -3.89 24.47 -9.11
CA ASP A 312 -4.18 25.72 -8.42
C ASP A 312 -5.61 26.23 -8.72
N GLU A 313 -5.90 27.51 -8.48
CA GLU A 313 -7.22 28.12 -8.64
C GLU A 313 -7.71 28.23 -10.11
N PRO A 314 -9.03 28.36 -10.35
CA PRO A 314 -9.57 28.61 -11.68
C PRO A 314 -8.92 29.81 -12.39
N GLY A 315 -8.66 29.67 -13.69
CA GLY A 315 -7.99 30.67 -14.53
C GLY A 315 -6.47 30.53 -14.58
N ARG A 316 -5.86 29.67 -13.76
CA ARG A 316 -4.42 29.41 -13.79
C ARG A 316 -4.01 28.66 -15.06
N THR A 317 -2.98 29.16 -15.73
CA THR A 317 -2.39 28.47 -16.90
C THR A 317 -1.66 27.21 -16.44
N ILE A 318 -1.95 26.10 -17.11
CA ILE A 318 -1.32 24.81 -16.87
C ILE A 318 -0.32 24.53 -17.98
N TYR A 319 0.85 24.05 -17.60
CA TYR A 319 1.97 23.81 -18.50
C TYR A 319 2.37 22.34 -18.52
N HIS A 320 2.95 21.91 -19.63
CA HIS A 320 3.81 20.74 -19.64
C HIS A 320 5.23 21.19 -19.21
N PRO A 321 5.82 20.66 -18.12
CA PRO A 321 7.10 21.13 -17.55
C PRO A 321 8.33 20.88 -18.43
N ARG A 322 8.20 20.14 -19.53
CA ARG A 322 9.22 20.02 -20.59
C ARG A 322 8.73 20.67 -21.87
N HIS A 323 9.66 20.98 -22.78
CA HIS A 323 9.45 21.78 -24.01
C HIS A 323 9.17 23.26 -23.76
N LEU A 324 10.13 23.96 -23.14
CA LEU A 324 10.03 25.40 -22.88
C LEU A 324 8.78 25.79 -22.06
N ASN A 325 8.31 24.86 -21.21
CA ASN A 325 7.09 25.01 -20.43
C ASN A 325 5.89 25.37 -21.33
N ALA A 326 5.55 24.46 -22.25
CA ALA A 326 4.48 24.70 -23.22
C ALA A 326 3.11 24.81 -22.51
N PRO A 327 2.31 25.86 -22.77
CA PRO A 327 0.99 26.00 -22.19
C PRO A 327 0.05 24.95 -22.78
N LEU A 328 -0.57 24.14 -21.93
CA LEU A 328 -1.56 23.14 -22.32
C LEU A 328 -2.97 23.71 -22.32
N GLY A 329 -3.26 24.60 -21.37
CA GLY A 329 -4.58 25.13 -21.13
C GLY A 329 -4.67 25.84 -19.80
N PHE A 330 -5.81 25.73 -19.13
CA PHE A 330 -6.03 26.41 -17.86
C PHE A 330 -6.95 25.62 -16.93
N THR A 331 -6.84 25.88 -15.62
CA THR A 331 -7.73 25.32 -14.62
C THR A 331 -9.12 25.92 -14.78
N LYS A 332 -10.12 25.09 -15.07
CA LYS A 332 -11.48 25.55 -15.33
C LYS A 332 -12.33 25.56 -14.07
N SER A 333 -12.23 24.50 -13.26
CA SER A 333 -12.99 24.34 -12.03
C SER A 333 -12.20 23.49 -11.03
N VAL A 334 -12.46 23.72 -9.75
CA VAL A 334 -11.82 22.99 -8.65
C VAL A 334 -12.84 22.71 -7.55
N ARG A 335 -12.57 21.66 -6.76
CA ARG A 335 -13.23 21.40 -5.48
C ARG A 335 -12.18 20.97 -4.47
N THR A 336 -12.14 21.69 -3.35
CA THR A 336 -11.21 21.39 -2.26
C THR A 336 -11.85 20.48 -1.24
N ARG A 337 -13.09 20.76 -0.85
CA ARG A 337 -13.83 20.08 0.23
C ARG A 337 -15.32 20.04 -0.04
N VAL A 338 -15.99 19.06 0.56
CA VAL A 338 -17.45 18.92 0.64
C VAL A 338 -17.82 18.55 2.07
N THR A 339 -19.02 18.92 2.54
CA THR A 339 -19.51 18.45 3.84
C THR A 339 -19.69 16.95 3.82
N ASP A 340 -19.44 16.29 4.95
CA ASP A 340 -19.71 14.86 5.11
C ASP A 340 -21.19 14.51 4.87
N ALA A 341 -22.11 15.35 5.32
CA ALA A 341 -23.54 15.19 5.04
C ALA A 341 -23.84 15.12 3.53
N ALA A 342 -23.24 15.98 2.72
CA ALA A 342 -23.44 15.93 1.28
C ALA A 342 -22.70 14.74 0.64
N TRP A 343 -21.49 14.43 1.11
CA TRP A 343 -20.64 13.39 0.52
C TRP A 343 -21.12 11.96 0.83
N TYR A 344 -21.62 11.74 2.03
CA TYR A 344 -22.18 10.48 2.52
C TYR A 344 -23.71 10.51 2.57
N GLN A 345 -24.34 11.43 1.85
CA GLN A 345 -25.80 11.46 1.63
C GLN A 345 -26.63 11.43 2.93
N GLY A 346 -26.16 12.13 3.97
CA GLY A 346 -26.82 12.26 5.27
C GLY A 346 -26.64 11.05 6.20
N ILE A 347 -25.84 10.05 5.83
CA ILE A 347 -25.50 8.93 6.72
C ILE A 347 -24.75 9.41 7.96
N ILE A 348 -23.88 10.40 7.79
CA ILE A 348 -23.24 11.16 8.87
C ILE A 348 -23.36 12.66 8.57
N ASP A 349 -23.45 13.46 9.62
CA ASP A 349 -23.46 14.94 9.57
C ASP A 349 -22.78 15.47 10.84
N GLU A 350 -21.46 15.36 10.86
CA GLU A 350 -20.67 15.70 12.03
C GLU A 350 -20.28 17.17 12.02
N SER A 351 -20.46 17.82 13.17
CA SER A 351 -20.02 19.20 13.35
C SER A 351 -18.51 19.33 13.16
N PHE A 352 -18.09 20.38 12.45
CA PHE A 352 -16.67 20.66 12.16
C PHE A 352 -15.94 19.55 11.39
N SER A 353 -16.68 18.81 10.56
CA SER A 353 -16.15 17.76 9.69
C SER A 353 -16.26 18.15 8.20
N SER A 354 -15.44 17.53 7.35
CA SER A 354 -15.55 17.65 5.88
C SER A 354 -14.75 16.56 5.18
N VAL A 355 -15.14 16.23 3.96
CA VAL A 355 -14.37 15.36 3.06
C VAL A 355 -13.43 16.21 2.21
N ARG A 356 -12.15 15.82 2.17
CA ARG A 356 -11.15 16.48 1.30
C ARG A 356 -11.21 15.88 -0.09
N CYS A 357 -11.64 16.67 -1.07
CA CYS A 357 -11.75 16.24 -2.47
C CYS A 357 -10.50 16.53 -3.29
N ASP A 358 -9.91 17.72 -3.08
CA ASP A 358 -8.67 18.15 -3.73
C ASP A 358 -8.62 17.79 -5.23
N CYS A 359 -9.64 18.17 -6.00
CA CYS A 359 -9.78 17.81 -7.40
C CYS A 359 -9.97 19.04 -8.30
N ALA A 360 -9.53 18.92 -9.55
CA ALA A 360 -9.56 20.00 -10.53
C ALA A 360 -9.78 19.47 -11.95
N PHE A 361 -10.55 20.23 -12.73
CA PHE A 361 -10.64 20.09 -14.18
C PHE A 361 -9.71 21.09 -14.86
N VAL A 362 -8.71 20.58 -15.57
CA VAL A 362 -7.85 21.37 -16.44
C VAL A 362 -8.40 21.29 -17.85
N GLN A 363 -8.93 22.40 -18.36
CA GLN A 363 -9.39 22.49 -19.74
C GLN A 363 -8.19 22.68 -20.66
N VAL A 364 -8.05 21.81 -21.67
CA VAL A 364 -7.02 21.95 -22.69
C VAL A 364 -7.43 23.03 -23.69
N SER A 365 -6.45 23.80 -24.16
CA SER A 365 -6.66 24.86 -25.16
C SER A 365 -7.23 24.30 -26.46
N ASP A 366 -8.04 25.09 -27.17
CA ASP A 366 -8.75 24.65 -28.39
C ASP A 366 -7.79 24.14 -29.47
N ALA A 367 -6.59 24.72 -29.58
CA ALA A 367 -5.56 24.29 -30.52
C ALA A 367 -4.97 22.90 -30.22
N LEU A 368 -5.06 22.43 -28.96
CA LEU A 368 -4.48 21.17 -28.52
C LEU A 368 -5.53 20.09 -28.24
N GLN A 369 -6.82 20.39 -28.34
CA GLN A 369 -7.89 19.43 -28.03
C GLN A 369 -7.82 18.15 -28.88
N SER A 370 -7.41 18.25 -30.15
CA SER A 370 -7.25 17.09 -31.04
C SER A 370 -6.09 16.16 -30.65
N LEU A 371 -5.21 16.60 -29.76
CA LEU A 371 -4.07 15.81 -29.26
C LEU A 371 -4.41 15.03 -27.98
N VAL A 372 -5.58 15.29 -27.38
CA VAL A 372 -6.03 14.60 -26.17
C VAL A 372 -6.53 13.20 -26.52
N LYS A 373 -5.93 12.19 -25.90
CA LYS A 373 -6.24 10.77 -26.08
C LYS A 373 -6.96 10.22 -24.84
N PRO A 374 -7.97 9.34 -25.02
CA PRO A 374 -8.58 8.63 -23.91
C PRO A 374 -7.61 7.62 -23.27
N GLY A 375 -7.95 7.15 -22.07
CA GLY A 375 -7.18 6.14 -21.35
C GLY A 375 -5.94 6.66 -20.62
N LEU A 376 -5.08 5.72 -20.25
CA LEU A 376 -3.87 5.91 -19.46
C LEU A 376 -2.67 5.39 -20.25
N HIS A 377 -1.55 6.12 -20.24
CA HIS A 377 -0.34 5.68 -20.93
C HIS A 377 0.12 4.31 -20.42
N VAL A 378 0.60 3.45 -21.33
CA VAL A 378 0.98 2.03 -21.10
C VAL A 378 -0.15 1.10 -20.64
N LEU A 379 -1.07 1.54 -19.78
CA LEU A 379 -2.18 0.72 -19.30
C LEU A 379 -3.28 0.54 -20.36
N GLY A 380 -3.51 1.56 -21.20
CA GLY A 380 -4.44 1.51 -22.32
C GLY A 380 -5.78 2.20 -22.04
N GLN A 381 -6.80 1.80 -22.81
CA GLN A 381 -8.16 2.32 -22.65
C GLN A 381 -8.78 1.81 -21.35
N THR A 382 -9.58 2.68 -20.73
CA THR A 382 -10.29 2.36 -19.49
C THR A 382 -11.76 2.06 -19.79
N GLY A 383 -12.35 1.14 -19.05
CA GLY A 383 -13.79 0.89 -19.05
C GLY A 383 -14.57 2.00 -18.36
N SER A 384 -15.84 1.71 -18.08
CA SER A 384 -16.70 2.62 -17.29
C SER A 384 -16.17 2.80 -15.88
N VAL A 385 -16.43 3.97 -15.28
CA VAL A 385 -16.14 4.24 -13.87
C VAL A 385 -16.77 3.17 -12.98
N LEU A 386 -16.00 2.60 -12.05
CA LEU A 386 -16.50 1.67 -11.04
C LEU A 386 -17.19 2.48 -9.92
N PRO A 387 -18.52 2.36 -9.74
CA PRO A 387 -19.19 2.98 -8.62
C PRO A 387 -18.78 2.29 -7.29
N ILE A 388 -18.60 3.09 -6.24
CA ILE A 388 -18.45 2.57 -4.88
C ILE A 388 -19.85 2.48 -4.25
N HIS A 389 -20.27 1.27 -3.90
CA HIS A 389 -21.57 1.02 -3.27
C HIS A 389 -21.42 1.00 -1.74
N PRO A 390 -21.88 2.04 -1.02
CA PRO A 390 -21.67 2.14 0.42
C PRO A 390 -22.51 1.14 1.25
N ASP A 391 -23.50 0.49 0.63
CA ASP A 391 -24.29 -0.59 1.24
C ASP A 391 -23.60 -1.97 1.17
N THR A 392 -22.35 -2.01 0.71
CA THR A 392 -21.51 -3.22 0.64
C THR A 392 -20.11 -2.93 1.18
N MET A 393 -19.30 -3.97 1.37
CA MET A 393 -17.87 -3.86 1.74
C MET A 393 -16.93 -4.13 0.56
N ASP A 394 -17.47 -4.33 -0.65
CA ASP A 394 -16.78 -4.97 -1.78
C ASP A 394 -15.60 -4.16 -2.34
N ILE A 395 -15.60 -2.85 -2.11
CA ILE A 395 -14.47 -1.99 -2.50
C ILE A 395 -13.19 -2.33 -1.72
N ILE A 396 -13.32 -2.90 -0.52
CA ILE A 396 -12.19 -3.25 0.33
C ILE A 396 -11.65 -4.62 -0.06
N GLY A 397 -10.39 -4.65 -0.46
CA GLY A 397 -9.71 -5.80 -1.07
C GLY A 397 -9.59 -5.69 -2.60
N GLN A 398 -10.22 -4.68 -3.22
CA GLN A 398 -10.11 -4.45 -4.65
C GLN A 398 -8.65 -4.20 -5.05
N LYS A 399 -8.17 -5.03 -5.99
CA LYS A 399 -6.86 -4.86 -6.64
C LYS A 399 -6.90 -3.70 -7.61
N VAL A 400 -5.90 -2.85 -7.53
CA VAL A 400 -5.84 -1.61 -8.30
C VAL A 400 -4.48 -1.38 -8.91
N ILE A 401 -4.49 -0.73 -10.06
CA ILE A 401 -3.29 -0.29 -10.79
C ILE A 401 -3.42 1.19 -11.12
N SER A 402 -2.28 1.88 -11.22
CA SER A 402 -2.23 3.29 -11.57
C SER A 402 -0.92 3.63 -12.25
N ILE A 403 -0.90 4.75 -12.98
CA ILE A 403 0.30 5.29 -13.60
C ILE A 403 0.51 6.75 -13.22
N GLY A 404 1.73 7.10 -12.80
CA GLY A 404 2.09 8.44 -12.36
C GLY A 404 3.49 8.87 -12.78
N ARG A 405 3.70 10.18 -12.90
CA ARG A 405 4.95 10.77 -13.40
C ARG A 405 6.15 10.55 -12.49
N THR A 406 5.98 10.09 -11.25
CA THR A 406 7.09 9.90 -10.31
C THR A 406 7.45 8.43 -10.15
N ARG A 407 6.47 7.54 -10.01
CA ARG A 407 6.74 6.11 -9.76
C ARG A 407 6.52 5.20 -10.97
N GLY A 408 5.92 5.69 -12.07
CA GLY A 408 5.58 4.88 -13.25
C GLY A 408 4.27 4.12 -13.02
N VAL A 409 4.23 2.82 -13.31
CA VAL A 409 3.11 1.92 -13.00
C VAL A 409 3.24 1.34 -11.57
N GLN A 410 2.16 1.40 -10.78
CA GLN A 410 2.07 0.82 -9.43
C GLN A 410 0.81 -0.01 -9.29
N ARG A 411 0.96 -1.16 -8.63
CA ARG A 411 -0.13 -2.01 -8.18
C ARG A 411 -0.33 -1.89 -6.68
N GLY A 412 -1.57 -2.00 -6.26
CA GLY A 412 -1.96 -1.86 -4.87
C GLY A 412 -3.28 -2.55 -4.55
N THR A 413 -3.70 -2.41 -3.31
CA THR A 413 -4.97 -2.92 -2.81
C THR A 413 -5.65 -1.83 -1.99
N ILE A 414 -6.93 -1.61 -2.23
CA ILE A 414 -7.77 -0.77 -1.36
C ILE A 414 -7.98 -1.54 -0.05
N VAL A 415 -7.55 -0.98 1.08
CA VAL A 415 -7.57 -1.68 2.38
C VAL A 415 -8.54 -1.09 3.38
N ALA A 416 -8.95 0.16 3.19
CA ALA A 416 -9.92 0.79 4.07
C ALA A 416 -10.68 1.90 3.35
N TYR A 417 -11.84 2.23 3.90
CA TYR A 417 -12.73 3.27 3.42
C TYR A 417 -12.97 4.37 4.48
N ALA A 418 -13.37 5.57 4.03
CA ALA A 418 -13.74 6.73 4.84
C ALA A 418 -12.77 7.02 5.99
N TYR A 419 -11.47 7.09 5.67
CA TYR A 419 -10.43 7.44 6.63
C TYR A 419 -10.65 8.84 7.20
N GLU A 420 -10.78 8.90 8.51
CA GLU A 420 -10.91 10.10 9.31
C GLU A 420 -9.58 10.42 9.99
N PHE A 421 -9.12 11.66 9.85
CA PHE A 421 -8.03 12.22 10.62
C PHE A 421 -8.39 13.63 11.10
N ARG A 422 -7.67 14.15 12.10
CA ARG A 422 -7.90 15.51 12.60
C ARG A 422 -6.82 16.45 12.08
N ASP A 423 -7.28 17.53 11.48
CA ASP A 423 -6.51 18.64 10.95
C ASP A 423 -6.71 19.84 11.88
N ASP A 424 -5.80 19.99 12.85
CA ASP A 424 -5.83 20.96 13.96
C ASP A 424 -7.15 20.93 14.77
N PHE A 425 -8.18 21.62 14.27
CA PHE A 425 -9.50 21.79 14.91
C PHE A 425 -10.64 21.05 14.19
N PHE A 426 -10.40 20.46 13.02
CA PHE A 426 -11.44 19.87 12.17
C PHE A 426 -11.20 18.40 11.91
N SER A 427 -12.27 17.63 11.80
CA SER A 427 -12.22 16.26 11.28
C SER A 427 -12.22 16.29 9.76
N ARG A 428 -11.32 15.51 9.16
CA ARG A 428 -11.14 15.40 7.72
C ARG A 428 -11.34 13.96 7.31
N TYR A 429 -12.09 13.78 6.23
CA TYR A 429 -12.32 12.50 5.63
C TYR A 429 -11.65 12.38 4.26
N THR A 430 -11.22 11.17 3.93
CA THR A 430 -10.91 10.73 2.57
C THR A 430 -11.45 9.34 2.36
N ASP A 431 -11.85 9.01 1.13
CA ASP A 431 -12.61 7.78 0.91
C ASP A 431 -11.75 6.53 0.97
N LEU A 432 -10.52 6.52 0.45
CA LEU A 432 -9.79 5.27 0.25
C LEU A 432 -8.37 5.34 0.81
N LEU A 433 -7.98 4.26 1.46
CA LEU A 433 -6.61 3.95 1.82
C LEU A 433 -6.11 2.80 0.96
N ILE A 434 -4.94 3.00 0.35
CA ILE A 434 -4.35 2.03 -0.59
C ILE A 434 -2.94 1.71 -0.16
N ILE A 435 -2.61 0.42 -0.11
CA ILE A 435 -1.24 -0.06 0.08
C ILE A 435 -0.70 -0.59 -1.24
N GLY A 436 0.60 -0.45 -1.46
CA GLY A 436 1.24 -1.08 -2.61
C GLY A 436 1.48 -2.57 -2.38
N GLU A 437 1.50 -3.35 -3.45
CA GLU A 437 1.75 -4.80 -3.37
C GLU A 437 3.24 -5.11 -3.18
N GLU A 438 3.54 -6.30 -2.62
CA GLU A 438 4.90 -6.80 -2.45
C GLU A 438 5.83 -5.85 -1.66
N GLY A 439 5.27 -5.09 -0.72
CA GLY A 439 6.02 -4.09 0.06
C GLY A 439 6.46 -2.87 -0.75
N LYS A 440 5.95 -2.69 -1.98
CA LYS A 440 6.26 -1.53 -2.82
C LYS A 440 5.45 -0.31 -2.40
N VAL A 441 6.00 0.86 -2.67
CA VAL A 441 5.31 2.14 -2.49
C VAL A 441 4.30 2.37 -3.62
N PHE A 442 3.04 2.60 -3.28
CA PHE A 442 1.98 2.85 -4.26
C PHE A 442 2.02 4.26 -4.88
N SER A 443 2.48 5.28 -4.14
CA SER A 443 2.60 6.65 -4.69
C SER A 443 3.70 7.45 -3.99
N TRP A 444 4.25 8.45 -4.68
CA TRP A 444 5.20 9.40 -4.11
C TRP A 444 4.87 10.86 -4.46
N LYS A 445 5.61 11.80 -3.85
CA LYS A 445 5.54 13.23 -4.19
C LYS A 445 5.66 13.42 -5.72
N GLY A 446 4.66 14.06 -6.31
CA GLY A 446 4.53 14.26 -7.75
C GLY A 446 3.59 13.30 -8.47
N ASP A 447 3.17 12.19 -7.85
CA ASP A 447 2.11 11.32 -8.39
C ASP A 447 0.69 11.86 -8.12
N SER A 448 0.56 12.94 -7.34
CA SER A 448 -0.68 13.66 -7.13
C SER A 448 -1.44 13.88 -8.44
N GLY A 449 -2.70 13.49 -8.47
CA GLY A 449 -3.60 13.68 -9.58
C GLY A 449 -3.70 12.45 -10.48
N LYS A 450 -2.90 11.40 -10.26
CA LYS A 450 -3.07 10.14 -10.99
C LYS A 450 -4.41 9.49 -10.67
N VAL A 451 -5.04 8.93 -11.70
CA VAL A 451 -6.24 8.12 -11.56
C VAL A 451 -5.84 6.68 -11.27
N ILE A 452 -6.60 6.05 -10.38
CA ILE A 452 -6.48 4.66 -9.97
C ILE A 452 -7.61 3.91 -10.65
N VAL A 453 -7.27 2.76 -11.25
CA VAL A 453 -8.20 1.87 -11.95
C VAL A 453 -8.15 0.48 -11.34
N THR A 454 -9.14 -0.36 -11.60
CA THR A 454 -9.09 -1.79 -11.26
C THR A 454 -7.91 -2.47 -11.96
N ASP A 455 -7.24 -3.40 -11.28
CA ASP A 455 -6.22 -4.27 -11.90
C ASP A 455 -6.90 -5.51 -12.51
N ASP A 456 -7.81 -5.26 -13.44
CA ASP A 456 -8.50 -6.26 -14.25
C ASP A 456 -8.44 -5.83 -15.74
N ALA A 457 -8.96 -6.66 -16.63
CA ALA A 457 -8.92 -6.37 -18.07
C ALA A 457 -9.71 -5.10 -18.45
N GLU A 458 -10.61 -4.65 -17.58
CA GLU A 458 -11.53 -3.56 -17.87
C GLU A 458 -10.96 -2.21 -17.41
N LEU A 459 -9.94 -2.20 -16.54
CA LEU A 459 -9.25 -0.99 -16.07
C LEU A 459 -10.24 0.11 -15.68
N ARG A 460 -11.27 -0.26 -14.92
CA ARG A 460 -12.37 0.63 -14.54
C ARG A 460 -11.85 1.71 -13.59
N PRO A 461 -11.97 3.00 -13.95
CA PRO A 461 -11.55 4.09 -13.07
C PRO A 461 -12.34 4.10 -11.78
N VAL A 462 -11.66 4.16 -10.63
CA VAL A 462 -12.29 4.05 -9.31
C VAL A 462 -11.96 5.22 -8.38
N ALA A 463 -10.75 5.76 -8.45
CA ALA A 463 -10.33 6.79 -7.50
C ALA A 463 -9.36 7.82 -8.08
N LEU A 464 -9.34 9.00 -7.48
CA LEU A 464 -8.33 10.04 -7.72
C LEU A 464 -7.37 10.09 -6.55
N LEU A 465 -6.08 9.82 -6.79
CA LEU A 465 -5.04 9.99 -5.78
C LEU A 465 -4.84 11.48 -5.49
N TRP A 466 -4.81 11.87 -4.22
CA TRP A 466 -4.54 13.25 -3.82
C TRP A 466 -3.47 13.40 -2.73
N GLY A 467 -3.13 12.31 -2.02
CA GLY A 467 -2.15 12.38 -0.95
C GLY A 467 -1.66 11.02 -0.49
N GLY A 468 -0.94 11.01 0.62
CA GLY A 468 -0.37 9.83 1.26
C GLY A 468 0.90 10.20 2.03
N TRP A 469 1.29 9.33 2.96
CA TRP A 469 2.55 9.31 3.73
C TRP A 469 3.07 10.61 4.41
N GLN A 470 2.47 11.79 4.21
CA GLN A 470 3.03 13.09 4.67
C GLN A 470 2.02 14.06 5.31
N GLU A 471 0.75 13.66 5.50
CA GLU A 471 -0.25 14.59 6.06
C GLU A 471 -0.64 14.31 7.52
N ARG A 472 -0.91 15.41 8.24
CA ARG A 472 -0.98 15.56 9.70
C ARG A 472 -2.04 14.66 10.34
N LEU A 473 -1.65 13.96 11.41
CA LEU A 473 -2.52 13.13 12.24
C LEU A 473 -2.90 13.86 13.54
N ARG A 474 -3.94 13.35 14.25
CA ARG A 474 -4.55 14.04 15.40
C ARG A 474 -3.55 14.47 16.50
N LYS A 475 -2.56 13.64 16.84
CA LYS A 475 -1.52 13.89 17.86
C LYS A 475 -0.17 13.23 17.50
N GLY A 476 0.26 13.36 16.25
CA GLY A 476 1.50 12.73 15.77
C GLY A 476 1.79 12.99 14.30
N ARG A 477 2.95 12.54 13.83
CA ARG A 477 3.40 12.64 12.44
C ARG A 477 3.24 11.29 11.73
N GLU A 478 2.71 11.31 10.50
CA GLU A 478 2.73 10.33 9.39
C GLU A 478 2.32 8.87 9.68
N GLN A 479 1.52 8.24 8.82
CA GLN A 479 1.15 6.80 8.91
C GLN A 479 2.12 5.92 8.10
N GLU A 480 1.92 4.59 8.16
CA GLU A 480 2.48 3.62 7.21
C GLU A 480 2.32 4.10 5.74
N MET A 481 3.00 3.45 4.77
CA MET A 481 3.08 3.85 3.35
C MET A 481 1.74 3.77 2.58
N TRP A 482 0.73 4.46 3.10
CA TRP A 482 -0.64 4.44 2.66
C TRP A 482 -0.89 5.65 1.78
N SER A 483 -1.51 5.37 0.66
CA SER A 483 -1.94 6.37 -0.31
C SER A 483 -3.40 6.74 -0.05
N TYR A 484 -3.68 8.04 -0.09
CA TYR A 484 -5.02 8.59 0.09
C TYR A 484 -5.64 8.88 -1.28
N ALA A 485 -6.84 8.38 -1.48
CA ALA A 485 -7.61 8.63 -2.69
C ALA A 485 -9.08 8.92 -2.36
N ILE A 486 -9.76 9.56 -3.31
CA ILE A 486 -11.18 9.90 -3.21
C ILE A 486 -12.00 9.23 -4.32
N ASP A 487 -13.26 8.92 -4.06
CA ASP A 487 -14.22 8.35 -5.01
C ASP A 487 -14.28 9.18 -6.30
N LEU A 488 -13.86 8.55 -7.41
CA LEU A 488 -13.78 9.20 -8.71
C LEU A 488 -15.17 9.53 -9.27
N GLY A 489 -16.16 8.66 -9.07
CA GLY A 489 -17.52 8.87 -9.57
C GLY A 489 -18.11 10.16 -8.99
N LYS A 490 -18.01 10.31 -7.66
CA LYS A 490 -18.47 11.53 -6.98
C LYS A 490 -17.67 12.77 -7.41
N VAL A 491 -16.36 12.66 -7.62
CA VAL A 491 -15.53 13.77 -8.13
C VAL A 491 -15.97 14.21 -9.53
N LEU A 492 -16.26 13.26 -10.43
CA LEU A 492 -16.73 13.55 -11.78
C LEU A 492 -18.09 14.27 -11.73
N ASP A 493 -19.00 13.84 -10.86
CA ASP A 493 -20.29 14.51 -10.68
C ASP A 493 -20.15 15.93 -10.13
N LEU A 494 -19.30 16.14 -9.11
CA LEU A 494 -19.03 17.46 -8.54
C LEU A 494 -18.50 18.46 -9.57
N LEU A 495 -17.68 17.99 -10.51
CA LEU A 495 -17.07 18.80 -11.56
C LEU A 495 -17.84 18.77 -12.89
N LYS A 496 -18.95 18.02 -12.97
CA LYS A 496 -19.78 17.80 -14.17
C LYS A 496 -18.98 17.25 -15.36
N LEU A 497 -18.24 16.17 -15.13
CA LEU A 497 -17.32 15.56 -16.09
C LEU A 497 -17.75 14.13 -16.45
N ASP A 498 -17.41 13.73 -17.67
CA ASP A 498 -17.43 12.35 -18.12
C ASP A 498 -16.01 11.93 -18.49
N VAL A 499 -15.63 10.68 -18.18
CA VAL A 499 -14.38 10.10 -18.68
C VAL A 499 -14.46 9.99 -20.20
N LEU A 500 -13.38 10.38 -20.88
CA LEU A 500 -13.26 10.21 -22.31
C LEU A 500 -12.93 8.73 -22.60
N VAL A 501 -13.85 8.04 -23.29
CA VAL A 501 -13.71 6.65 -23.74
C VAL A 501 -13.22 6.56 -25.18
#